data_AF-A0A3B8JZS1-F1
#
_entry.id   AF-A0A3B8JZS1-F1
#
_cell.length_a   1.000
_cell.length_b   1.000
_cell.length_c   1.000
_cell.angle_alpha   90.00
_cell.angle_beta   90.00
_cell.angle_gamma   90.00
#
_symmetry.space_group_name_H-M   'P 1'
#
loop_
_entity.id
_entity.type
_entity.pdbx_description
1 polymer ?
#
loop_
_entity_poly.entity_id
_entity_poly.type
_entity_poly.pdbx_seq_one_letter_code
_entity_poly.pdbx_strand_id
1 'polypeptide(L)'
;MVGTLAILDRYTIWPGYLLISLQGPGLARLLNLTAREGIKFWDLNYRENLATVKIRPRDLKRLRPLLKKTGCRAKIQRKAGIPFIMLRGKRRKGLVLGTVFFCVTLYFLSLFIWDINIEGNTVVSTEEIRAVLENYGIREGVYKKNLDLSELERKLVLDVDDLKWAGASIKGVFLDIQVVERLREPPPEESTSLVASKDGMVTNILVLAGEALVKAGDTVQ
;
A
#
# COMPACT_ATOMS: atom_id res chain seq x y z
N MET A 1 -42.48 24.55 -10.60
CA MET A 1 -41.46 25.32 -9.84
C MET A 1 -41.77 25.26 -8.36
N VAL A 2 -41.17 24.30 -7.66
CA VAL A 2 -40.55 24.34 -6.31
C VAL A 2 -39.78 23.02 -6.31
N GLY A 3 -38.52 23.02 -6.72
CA GLY A 3 -37.44 23.34 -5.81
C GLY A 3 -36.72 22.04 -5.48
N THR A 4 -35.81 21.67 -6.37
CA THR A 4 -34.55 20.96 -6.11
C THR A 4 -34.18 20.92 -4.62
N LEU A 5 -34.32 19.74 -4.01
CA LEU A 5 -33.52 19.31 -2.85
C LEU A 5 -32.98 17.92 -3.16
N ALA A 6 -32.07 17.90 -4.13
CA ALA A 6 -30.95 16.97 -4.06
C ALA A 6 -30.17 17.26 -2.77
N ILE A 7 -29.44 16.24 -2.31
CA ILE A 7 -28.45 16.28 -1.21
C ILE A 7 -29.06 15.95 0.16
N LEU A 8 -28.73 14.75 0.63
CA LEU A 8 -28.67 14.20 1.99
C LEU A 8 -29.13 12.73 1.91
N ASP A 9 -28.29 11.72 1.99
CA ASP A 9 -26.99 11.67 2.62
C ASP A 9 -26.38 10.30 2.28
N ARG A 10 -25.15 10.30 1.74
CA ARG A 10 -24.36 9.13 1.38
C ARG A 10 -23.83 8.38 2.63
N TYR A 11 -24.61 8.37 3.72
CA TYR A 11 -24.20 8.02 5.09
C TYR A 11 -24.95 6.84 5.72
N THR A 12 -25.60 5.98 4.92
CA THR A 12 -26.40 4.88 5.51
C THR A 12 -26.08 3.50 4.94
N ILE A 13 -24.79 3.20 4.77
CA ILE A 13 -24.34 1.83 4.48
C ILE A 13 -23.84 1.14 5.77
N TRP A 14 -23.35 1.91 6.75
CA TRP A 14 -22.71 1.35 7.94
C TRP A 14 -23.67 0.81 9.03
N PRO A 15 -24.83 1.43 9.36
CA PRO A 15 -25.70 0.88 10.40
C PRO A 15 -26.64 -0.23 9.91
N GLY A 16 -26.63 -0.56 8.62
CA GLY A 16 -27.62 -1.46 8.02
C GLY A 16 -29.01 -0.82 7.87
N TYR A 17 -29.90 -1.51 7.17
CA TYR A 17 -31.26 -1.07 6.88
C TYR A 17 -32.28 -2.19 7.05
N LEU A 18 -33.49 -1.81 7.44
CA LEU A 18 -34.65 -2.69 7.47
C LEU A 18 -35.57 -2.32 6.31
N LEU A 19 -35.93 -3.28 5.49
CA LEU A 19 -36.99 -3.13 4.50
C LEU A 19 -38.29 -3.53 5.16
N ILE A 20 -39.18 -2.56 5.31
CA ILE A 20 -40.48 -2.72 5.96
C ILE A 20 -41.59 -2.42 4.96
N SER A 21 -42.67 -3.19 5.03
CA SER A 21 -43.93 -2.89 4.36
C SER A 21 -44.93 -2.34 5.36
N LEU A 22 -45.41 -1.14 5.09
CA LEU A 22 -46.42 -0.42 5.83
C LEU A 22 -47.77 -0.62 5.14
N GLN A 23 -48.80 -1.00 5.88
CA GLN A 23 -50.15 -1.21 5.35
C GLN A 23 -51.19 -0.61 6.30
N GLY A 24 -52.16 0.11 5.76
CA GLY A 24 -53.32 0.56 6.53
C GLY A 24 -53.99 1.83 5.97
N PRO A 25 -55.19 2.16 6.49
CA PRO A 25 -56.01 3.26 5.96
C PRO A 25 -55.40 4.65 6.19
N GLY A 26 -54.52 4.79 7.20
CA GLY A 26 -53.88 6.05 7.57
C GLY A 26 -52.47 6.25 7.01
N LEU A 27 -52.11 5.61 5.89
CA LEU A 27 -50.72 5.52 5.42
C LEU A 27 -50.11 6.89 5.09
N ALA A 28 -50.83 7.77 4.38
CA ALA A 28 -50.38 9.13 4.09
C ALA A 28 -50.16 9.95 5.39
N ARG A 29 -51.04 9.79 6.39
CA ARG A 29 -50.90 10.44 7.69
C ARG A 29 -49.68 9.94 8.45
N LEU A 30 -49.38 8.65 8.36
CA LEU A 30 -48.17 8.07 8.95
C LEU A 30 -46.90 8.63 8.32
N LEU A 31 -46.84 8.71 6.99
CA LEU A 31 -45.68 9.27 6.28
C LEU A 31 -45.41 10.73 6.69
N ASN A 32 -46.47 11.53 6.81
CA ASN A 32 -46.36 12.91 7.28
C ASN A 32 -45.88 13.01 8.74
N LEU A 33 -46.39 12.14 9.63
CA LEU A 33 -45.93 12.11 11.02
C LEU A 33 -44.47 11.66 11.13
N THR A 34 -44.04 10.69 10.33
CA THR A 34 -42.65 10.23 10.32
C THR A 34 -41.69 11.29 9.81
N ALA A 35 -42.11 12.09 8.81
CA ALA A 35 -41.32 13.23 8.33
C ALA A 35 -41.17 14.30 9.42
N ARG A 36 -42.26 14.62 10.14
CA ARG A 36 -42.24 15.59 11.26
C ARG A 36 -41.39 15.14 12.44
N GLU A 37 -41.39 13.85 12.77
CA GLU A 37 -40.56 13.24 13.82
C GLU A 37 -39.09 13.06 13.41
N GLY A 38 -38.72 13.41 12.16
CA GLY A 38 -37.36 13.25 11.65
C GLY A 38 -36.97 11.78 11.39
N ILE A 39 -37.94 10.88 11.25
CA ILE A 39 -37.71 9.50 10.84
C ILE A 39 -37.49 9.48 9.32
N LYS A 40 -36.25 9.25 8.91
CA LYS A 40 -35.89 9.19 7.49
C LYS A 40 -36.25 7.84 6.89
N PHE A 41 -37.09 7.86 5.86
CA PHE A 41 -37.28 6.74 4.95
C PHE A 41 -36.47 6.95 3.68
N TRP A 42 -35.97 5.85 3.12
CA TRP A 42 -35.39 5.84 1.78
C TRP A 42 -36.05 4.76 0.94
N ASP A 43 -35.98 4.94 -0.38
CA ASP A 43 -36.54 4.00 -1.36
C ASP A 43 -38.03 3.74 -1.09
N LEU A 44 -38.80 4.83 -0.97
CA LEU A 44 -40.24 4.81 -0.75
C LEU A 44 -40.94 4.37 -2.04
N ASN A 45 -41.57 3.21 -2.01
CA ASN A 45 -42.44 2.74 -3.07
C ASN A 45 -43.87 2.65 -2.53
N TYR A 46 -44.76 3.51 -3.04
CA TYR A 46 -46.14 3.64 -2.58
C TYR A 46 -47.09 3.02 -3.61
N ARG A 47 -47.91 2.06 -3.18
CA ARG A 47 -48.98 1.43 -3.97
C ARG A 47 -50.26 1.37 -3.16
N GLU A 48 -51.22 2.24 -3.49
CA GLU A 48 -52.56 2.32 -2.87
C GLU A 48 -52.54 2.33 -1.32
N ASN A 49 -52.64 1.16 -0.69
CA ASN A 49 -52.68 0.95 0.75
C ASN A 49 -51.42 0.28 1.31
N LEU A 50 -50.37 0.13 0.49
CA LEU A 50 -49.11 -0.51 0.84
C LEU A 50 -47.92 0.38 0.45
N ALA A 51 -47.08 0.73 1.42
CA ALA A 51 -45.81 1.38 1.17
C ALA A 51 -44.66 0.48 1.58
N THR A 52 -43.69 0.28 0.69
CA THR A 52 -42.42 -0.33 1.02
C THR A 52 -41.40 0.77 1.25
N VAL A 53 -40.77 0.77 2.42
CA VAL A 53 -39.72 1.73 2.77
C VAL A 53 -38.55 1.03 3.40
N LYS A 54 -37.37 1.62 3.24
CA LYS A 54 -36.21 1.27 4.04
C LYS A 54 -36.06 2.26 5.19
N ILE A 55 -35.79 1.74 6.39
CA ILE A 55 -35.64 2.51 7.64
C ILE A 55 -34.39 2.05 8.41
N ARG A 56 -33.80 2.94 9.22
CA ARG A 56 -32.71 2.58 10.13
C ARG A 56 -33.23 1.69 11.25
N PRO A 57 -32.46 0.69 11.72
CA PRO A 57 -32.87 -0.19 12.83
C PRO A 57 -33.23 0.57 14.12
N ARG A 58 -32.52 1.66 14.42
CA ARG A 58 -32.78 2.53 15.60
C ARG A 58 -34.14 3.22 15.55
N ASP A 59 -34.59 3.61 14.36
CA ASP A 59 -35.80 4.41 14.17
C ASP A 59 -37.06 3.52 14.18
N LEU A 60 -36.91 2.19 14.08
CA LEU A 60 -38.03 1.25 14.20
C LEU A 60 -38.74 1.34 15.57
N LYS A 61 -37.99 1.60 16.66
CA LYS A 61 -38.58 1.78 18.00
C LYS A 61 -39.47 3.02 18.05
N ARG A 62 -39.05 4.10 17.38
CA ARG A 62 -39.79 5.36 17.26
C ARG A 62 -41.00 5.26 16.33
N LEU A 63 -40.96 4.35 15.36
CA LEU A 63 -42.08 4.10 14.45
C LEU A 63 -43.26 3.37 15.11
N ARG A 64 -43.01 2.49 16.09
CA ARG A 64 -44.06 1.72 16.79
C ARG A 64 -45.22 2.55 17.36
N PRO A 65 -45.00 3.64 18.11
CA PRO A 65 -46.11 4.47 18.62
C PRO A 65 -46.87 5.17 17.49
N LEU A 66 -46.20 5.55 16.39
CA LEU A 66 -46.84 6.20 15.24
C LEU A 66 -47.79 5.25 14.50
N LEU A 67 -47.38 3.98 14.34
CA LEU A 67 -48.21 2.93 13.75
C LEU A 67 -49.52 2.73 14.53
N LYS A 68 -49.45 2.75 15.87
CA LYS A 68 -50.64 2.65 16.74
C LYS A 68 -51.57 3.86 16.57
N LYS A 69 -51.01 5.07 16.47
CA LYS A 69 -51.80 6.32 16.30
C LYS A 69 -52.54 6.39 14.97
N THR A 70 -52.01 5.79 13.90
CA THR A 70 -52.60 5.87 12.56
C THR A 70 -53.35 4.62 12.12
N GLY A 71 -53.44 3.59 12.98
CA GLY A 71 -54.06 2.31 12.63
C GLY A 71 -53.31 1.53 11.53
N CYS A 72 -52.02 1.83 11.32
CA CYS A 72 -51.20 1.18 10.31
C CYS A 72 -50.43 0.00 10.91
N ARG A 73 -50.19 -1.02 10.10
CA ARG A 73 -49.36 -2.19 10.44
C ARG A 73 -48.04 -2.12 9.69
N ALA A 74 -46.95 -2.46 10.35
CA ALA A 74 -45.63 -2.61 9.73
C ALA A 74 -45.20 -4.08 9.78
N LYS A 75 -44.80 -4.62 8.63
CA LYS A 75 -44.22 -5.96 8.50
C LYS A 75 -42.77 -5.83 8.04
N ILE A 76 -41.84 -6.45 8.75
CA ILE A 76 -40.43 -6.45 8.39
C ILE A 76 -40.24 -7.52 7.32
N GLN A 77 -39.87 -7.13 6.09
CA GLN A 77 -39.64 -8.08 5.00
C GLN A 77 -38.18 -8.53 4.94
N ARG A 78 -37.23 -7.60 5.09
CA ARG A 78 -35.79 -7.90 5.00
C ARG A 78 -35.01 -7.13 6.05
N LYS A 79 -34.01 -7.78 6.63
CA LYS A 79 -33.00 -7.16 7.52
C LYS A 79 -31.66 -7.23 6.80
N ALA A 80 -31.05 -6.08 6.50
CA ALA A 80 -29.79 -5.99 5.77
C ALA A 80 -28.77 -5.15 6.54
N GLY A 81 -27.50 -5.54 6.52
CA GLY A 81 -26.39 -4.75 7.11
C GLY A 81 -25.45 -5.55 8.01
N ILE A 82 -24.25 -4.97 8.22
CA ILE A 82 -23.17 -5.50 9.06
C ILE A 82 -23.65 -5.94 10.45
N PRO A 83 -24.42 -5.14 11.22
CA PRO A 83 -24.89 -5.58 12.54
C PRO A 83 -25.82 -6.81 12.49
N PHE A 84 -26.59 -7.03 11.42
CA PHE A 84 -27.43 -8.22 11.28
C PHE A 84 -26.63 -9.48 10.89
N ILE A 85 -25.54 -9.32 10.13
CA ILE A 85 -24.58 -10.40 9.86
C ILE A 85 -23.84 -10.76 11.15
N MET A 86 -23.36 -9.78 11.91
CA MET A 86 -22.73 -9.99 13.23
C MET A 86 -23.68 -10.64 14.24
N LEU A 87 -24.96 -10.25 14.27
CA LEU A 87 -25.97 -10.88 15.14
C LEU A 87 -26.30 -12.32 14.75
N ARG A 88 -26.24 -12.67 13.46
CA ARG A 88 -26.30 -14.09 13.01
C ARG A 88 -25.02 -14.84 13.37
N GLY A 89 -23.86 -14.18 13.24
CA GLY A 89 -22.55 -14.69 13.65
C GLY A 89 -22.40 -14.91 15.16
N LYS A 90 -23.18 -14.23 16.01
CA LYS A 90 -23.17 -14.41 17.47
C LYS A 90 -23.58 -15.81 17.94
N ARG A 91 -24.33 -16.59 17.14
CA ARG A 91 -24.57 -18.03 17.43
C ARG A 91 -23.34 -18.90 17.19
N ARG A 92 -22.37 -18.42 16.41
CA ARG A 92 -21.09 -19.07 16.10
C ARG A 92 -19.95 -18.17 16.56
N LYS A 93 -19.83 -17.96 17.88
CA LYS A 93 -18.78 -17.13 18.51
C LYS A 93 -17.38 -17.47 17.98
N GLY A 94 -17.12 -18.75 17.69
CA GLY A 94 -15.86 -19.22 17.10
C GLY A 94 -15.55 -18.61 15.73
N LEU A 95 -16.56 -18.35 14.88
CA LEU A 95 -16.31 -17.77 13.55
C LEU A 95 -15.92 -16.29 13.65
N VAL A 96 -16.58 -15.53 14.51
CA VAL A 96 -16.21 -14.12 14.75
C VAL A 96 -14.82 -14.03 15.39
N LEU A 97 -14.55 -14.86 16.40
CA LEU A 97 -13.24 -14.89 17.05
C LEU A 97 -12.15 -15.32 16.06
N GLY A 98 -12.41 -16.32 15.22
CA GLY A 98 -11.49 -16.77 14.18
C GLY A 98 -11.21 -15.69 13.14
N THR A 99 -12.23 -14.94 12.68
CA THR A 99 -12.02 -13.82 11.75
C THR A 99 -11.16 -12.71 12.40
N VAL A 100 -11.46 -12.33 13.63
CA VAL A 100 -10.66 -11.30 14.34
C VAL A 100 -9.23 -11.78 14.53
N PHE A 101 -9.05 -13.02 15.00
CA PHE A 101 -7.73 -13.62 15.17
C PHE A 101 -6.96 -13.69 13.85
N PHE A 102 -7.60 -14.12 12.77
CA PHE A 102 -7.00 -14.15 11.44
C PHE A 102 -6.53 -12.77 10.97
N CYS A 103 -7.36 -11.73 11.13
CA CYS A 103 -6.97 -10.37 10.79
C CYS A 103 -5.81 -9.84 11.65
N VAL A 104 -5.82 -10.13 12.97
CA VAL A 104 -4.72 -9.76 13.88
C VAL A 104 -3.43 -10.47 13.49
N THR A 105 -3.50 -11.76 13.17
CA THR A 105 -2.35 -12.55 12.72
C THR A 105 -1.82 -12.00 11.41
N LEU A 106 -2.66 -11.74 10.40
CA LEU A 106 -2.22 -11.12 9.15
C LEU A 106 -1.55 -9.76 9.38
N TYR A 107 -2.13 -8.93 10.25
CA TYR A 107 -1.52 -7.65 10.60
C TYR A 107 -0.16 -7.84 11.28
N PHE A 108 -0.06 -8.77 12.22
CA PHE A 108 1.19 -9.10 12.89
C PHE A 108 2.26 -9.58 11.90
N LEU A 109 1.94 -10.53 11.00
CA LEU A 109 2.86 -10.99 9.97
C LEU A 109 3.28 -9.87 9.00
N SER A 110 2.38 -8.92 8.72
CA SER A 110 2.67 -7.78 7.84
C SER A 110 3.72 -6.83 8.40
N LEU A 111 4.05 -6.91 9.70
CA LEU A 111 5.05 -6.04 10.34
C LEU A 111 6.49 -6.56 10.21
N PHE A 112 6.67 -7.76 9.68
CA PHE A 112 7.97 -8.39 9.51
C PHE A 112 8.45 -8.33 8.06
N ILE A 113 9.76 -8.36 7.87
CA ILE A 113 10.40 -8.60 6.58
C ILE A 113 10.44 -10.11 6.37
N TRP A 114 9.88 -10.59 5.27
CA TRP A 114 9.82 -12.02 4.95
C TRP A 114 10.89 -12.45 3.95
N ASP A 115 11.35 -11.52 3.13
CA ASP A 115 12.31 -11.80 2.08
C ASP A 115 13.14 -10.55 1.80
N ILE A 116 14.40 -10.78 1.43
CA ILE A 116 15.41 -9.75 1.17
C ILE A 116 15.89 -9.93 -0.26
N ASN A 117 15.54 -8.98 -1.12
CA ASN A 117 15.94 -8.96 -2.52
C ASN A 117 17.16 -8.05 -2.68
N ILE A 118 18.20 -8.54 -3.33
CA ILE A 118 19.45 -7.81 -3.57
C ILE A 118 19.64 -7.71 -5.08
N GLU A 119 19.77 -6.49 -5.59
CA GLU A 119 19.89 -6.18 -7.01
C GLU A 119 21.08 -5.27 -7.27
N GLY A 120 21.68 -5.40 -8.46
CA GLY A 120 22.79 -4.55 -8.90
C GLY A 120 24.19 -5.07 -8.55
N ASN A 121 24.28 -6.26 -7.95
CA ASN A 121 25.54 -6.95 -7.73
C ASN A 121 25.88 -7.82 -8.95
N THR A 122 27.11 -7.68 -9.46
CA THR A 122 27.66 -8.42 -10.61
C THR A 122 29.00 -9.05 -10.25
N VAL A 123 29.88 -8.27 -9.60
CA VAL A 123 31.18 -8.71 -9.10
C VAL A 123 31.08 -9.19 -7.65
N VAL A 124 30.31 -8.50 -6.81
CA VAL A 124 30.09 -8.84 -5.40
C VAL A 124 29.04 -9.95 -5.29
N SER A 125 29.32 -10.98 -4.50
CA SER A 125 28.37 -12.08 -4.32
C SER A 125 27.18 -11.66 -3.44
N THR A 126 26.00 -12.22 -3.73
CA THR A 126 24.79 -11.96 -2.93
C THR A 126 24.95 -12.45 -1.49
N GLU A 127 25.70 -13.53 -1.32
CA GLU A 127 26.02 -14.17 -0.04
C GLU A 127 26.88 -13.28 0.85
N GLU A 128 27.84 -12.55 0.26
CA GLU A 128 28.68 -11.60 0.99
C GLU A 128 27.86 -10.42 1.52
N ILE A 129 27.01 -9.83 0.68
CA ILE A 129 26.09 -8.76 1.09
C ILE A 129 25.15 -9.29 2.19
N ARG A 130 24.62 -10.50 2.04
CA ARG A 130 23.76 -11.14 3.05
C ARG A 130 24.48 -11.37 4.37
N ALA A 131 25.75 -11.80 4.36
CA ALA A 131 26.54 -11.99 5.57
C ALA A 131 26.74 -10.67 6.33
N VAL A 132 26.98 -9.57 5.60
CA VAL A 132 27.07 -8.23 6.20
C VAL A 132 25.74 -7.81 6.82
N LEU A 133 24.62 -8.03 6.15
CA LEU A 133 23.29 -7.76 6.70
C LEU A 133 23.01 -8.55 7.99
N GLU A 134 23.40 -9.82 8.02
CA GLU A 134 23.25 -10.67 9.20
C GLU A 134 24.08 -10.18 10.39
N ASN A 135 25.29 -9.66 10.16
CA ASN A 135 26.12 -9.05 11.21
C ASN A 135 25.43 -7.83 11.85
N TYR A 136 24.59 -7.13 11.10
CA TYR A 136 23.76 -6.03 11.59
C TYR A 136 22.43 -6.48 12.18
N GLY A 137 22.21 -7.80 12.31
CA GLY A 137 20.98 -8.38 12.84
C GLY A 137 19.81 -8.28 11.86
N ILE A 138 20.08 -8.03 10.58
CA ILE A 138 19.07 -7.86 9.53
C ILE A 138 18.98 -9.16 8.75
N ARG A 139 17.89 -9.87 9.02
CA ARG A 139 17.59 -11.18 8.46
C ARG A 139 16.10 -11.30 8.20
N GLU A 140 15.73 -12.35 7.50
CA GLU A 140 14.34 -12.73 7.33
C GLU A 140 13.67 -12.93 8.71
N GLY A 141 12.47 -12.39 8.88
CA GLY A 141 11.73 -12.35 10.13
C GLY A 141 12.06 -11.17 11.04
N VAL A 142 12.82 -10.17 10.60
CA VAL A 142 13.06 -8.95 11.41
C VAL A 142 11.86 -8.02 11.40
N TYR A 143 11.61 -7.41 12.57
CA TYR A 143 10.57 -6.41 12.75
C TYR A 143 10.94 -5.10 12.05
N LYS A 144 10.08 -4.60 11.16
CA LYS A 144 10.35 -3.42 10.32
C LYS A 144 10.77 -2.18 11.10
N LYS A 145 10.24 -1.97 12.30
CA LYS A 145 10.56 -0.80 13.12
C LYS A 145 12.01 -0.79 13.62
N ASN A 146 12.66 -1.94 13.67
CA ASN A 146 14.03 -2.06 14.14
C ASN A 146 15.04 -1.80 13.01
N LEU A 147 14.60 -1.66 11.75
CA LEU A 147 15.47 -1.30 10.64
C LEU A 147 15.60 0.23 10.55
N ASP A 148 16.82 0.71 10.70
CA ASP A 148 17.22 2.02 10.21
C ASP A 148 17.84 1.85 8.81
N LEU A 149 17.08 2.23 7.79
CA LEU A 149 17.48 2.08 6.39
C LEU A 149 18.72 2.93 6.07
N SER A 150 18.77 4.16 6.56
CA SER A 150 19.89 5.07 6.31
C SER A 150 21.17 4.60 6.97
N GLU A 151 21.06 4.03 8.17
CA GLU A 151 22.21 3.43 8.84
C GLU A 151 22.72 2.18 8.10
N LEU A 152 21.81 1.32 7.64
CA LEU A 152 22.12 0.12 6.86
C LEU A 152 22.80 0.48 5.53
N GLU A 153 22.29 1.46 4.79
CA GLU A 153 22.89 1.92 3.52
C GLU A 153 24.35 2.35 3.72
N ARG A 154 24.61 3.14 4.77
CA ARG A 154 25.97 3.59 5.09
C ARG A 154 26.88 2.42 5.46
N LYS A 155 26.38 1.50 6.30
CA LYS A 155 27.14 0.34 6.78
C LYS A 155 27.52 -0.62 5.64
N LEU A 156 26.61 -0.86 4.71
CA LEU A 156 26.88 -1.68 3.52
C LEU A 156 28.03 -1.14 2.69
N VAL A 157 28.08 0.19 2.47
CA VAL A 157 29.16 0.83 1.70
C VAL A 157 30.49 0.84 2.46
N LEU A 158 30.46 0.84 3.79
CA LEU A 158 31.67 0.83 4.63
C LEU A 158 32.29 -0.56 4.77
N ASP A 159 31.47 -1.59 4.87
CA ASP A 159 31.94 -2.97 5.12
C ASP A 159 32.24 -3.74 3.84
N VAL A 160 31.64 -3.33 2.71
CA VAL A 160 31.89 -3.93 1.40
C VAL A 160 32.66 -2.93 0.55
N ASP A 161 33.98 -3.06 0.53
CA ASP A 161 34.90 -2.14 -0.15
C ASP A 161 34.63 -1.97 -1.64
N ASP A 162 34.11 -3.01 -2.29
CA ASP A 162 33.78 -2.98 -3.72
C ASP A 162 32.46 -2.25 -4.03
N LEU A 163 31.72 -1.77 -3.01
CA LEU A 163 30.51 -0.97 -3.22
C LEU A 163 30.83 0.53 -3.29
N LYS A 164 30.24 1.20 -4.28
CA LYS A 164 30.25 2.66 -4.44
C LYS A 164 29.06 3.29 -3.73
N TRP A 165 27.90 2.63 -3.80
CA TRP A 165 26.64 3.10 -3.25
C TRP A 165 25.73 1.92 -2.95
N ALA A 166 24.91 2.08 -1.91
CA ALA A 166 23.84 1.15 -1.57
C ALA A 166 22.58 1.94 -1.22
N GLY A 167 21.42 1.44 -1.64
CA GLY A 167 20.10 1.95 -1.32
C GLY A 167 19.22 0.84 -0.77
N ALA A 168 18.40 1.15 0.24
CA ALA A 168 17.52 0.19 0.87
C ALA A 168 16.08 0.73 0.95
N SER A 169 15.12 -0.09 0.56
CA SER A 169 13.70 0.27 0.55
C SER A 169 12.84 -0.88 1.00
N ILE A 170 11.77 -0.59 1.74
CA ILE A 170 10.79 -1.59 2.16
C ILE A 170 9.55 -1.49 1.26
N LYS A 171 9.26 -2.56 0.51
CA LYS A 171 8.03 -2.69 -0.29
C LYS A 171 7.16 -3.80 0.27
N GLY A 172 6.11 -3.43 1.01
CA GLY A 172 5.25 -4.44 1.65
C GLY A 172 6.07 -5.25 2.65
N VAL A 173 6.16 -6.57 2.50
CA VAL A 173 6.94 -7.47 3.36
C VAL A 173 8.35 -7.77 2.83
N PHE A 174 8.76 -7.10 1.74
CA PHE A 174 10.06 -7.28 1.11
C PHE A 174 11.00 -6.13 1.47
N LEU A 175 12.26 -6.46 1.74
CA LEU A 175 13.37 -5.51 1.81
C LEU A 175 14.13 -5.57 0.49
N ASP A 176 14.06 -4.51 -0.30
CA ASP A 176 14.80 -4.35 -1.54
C ASP A 176 16.11 -3.59 -1.24
N ILE A 177 17.23 -4.17 -1.64
CA ILE A 177 18.55 -3.59 -1.53
C ILE A 177 19.10 -3.44 -2.94
N GLN A 178 19.41 -2.21 -3.32
CA GLN A 178 20.04 -1.88 -4.59
C GLN A 178 21.48 -1.46 -4.34
N VAL A 179 22.42 -2.11 -5.00
CA VAL A 179 23.83 -1.80 -4.88
C VAL A 179 24.41 -1.35 -6.21
N VAL A 180 25.40 -0.46 -6.14
CA VAL A 180 26.21 -0.04 -7.28
C VAL A 180 27.67 -0.29 -6.93
N GLU A 181 28.32 -1.13 -7.72
CA GLU A 181 29.71 -1.52 -7.53
C GLU A 181 30.67 -0.41 -7.98
N ARG A 182 31.87 -0.40 -7.39
CA ARG A 182 32.97 0.44 -7.86
C ARG A 182 33.50 -0.14 -9.16
N LEU A 183 33.63 0.71 -10.16
CA LEU A 183 34.42 0.40 -11.34
C LEU A 183 35.88 0.39 -10.90
N ARG A 184 36.51 -0.78 -10.88
CA ARG A 184 37.97 -0.86 -10.78
C ARG A 184 38.51 -0.28 -12.09
N GLU A 185 39.28 0.79 -11.99
CA GLU A 185 40.02 1.30 -13.15
C GLU A 185 40.85 0.14 -13.72
N PRO A 186 40.94 0.01 -15.06
CA PRO A 186 41.85 -0.96 -15.63
C PRO A 186 43.23 -0.73 -15.01
N PRO A 187 44.00 -1.80 -14.71
CA PRO A 187 45.36 -1.62 -14.23
C PRO A 187 46.05 -0.63 -15.17
N PRO A 188 46.82 0.35 -14.64
CA PRO A 188 47.49 1.31 -15.50
C PRO A 188 48.22 0.51 -16.58
N GLU A 189 47.92 0.79 -17.85
CA GLU A 189 48.66 0.18 -18.95
C GLU A 189 50.14 0.40 -18.61
N GLU A 190 50.90 -0.70 -18.52
CA GLU A 190 52.33 -0.62 -18.22
C GLU A 190 52.93 0.47 -19.11
N SER A 191 53.67 1.40 -18.52
CA SER A 191 54.25 2.54 -19.22
C SER A 191 55.09 2.03 -20.38
N THR A 192 54.48 1.96 -21.56
CA THR A 192 55.10 1.34 -22.72
C THR A 192 55.71 2.46 -23.56
N SER A 193 56.96 2.27 -23.97
CA SER A 193 57.61 3.21 -24.87
C SER A 193 56.93 3.15 -26.24
N LEU A 194 56.50 4.29 -26.75
CA LEU A 194 56.01 4.40 -28.13
C LEU A 194 57.23 4.41 -29.06
N VAL A 195 57.33 3.39 -29.92
CA VAL A 195 58.41 3.26 -30.92
C VAL A 195 57.80 3.37 -32.32
N ALA A 196 58.55 3.96 -33.25
CA ALA A 196 58.13 4.03 -34.64
C ALA A 196 58.08 2.62 -35.23
N SER A 197 57.02 2.33 -36.00
CA SER A 197 56.93 1.04 -36.72
C SER A 197 57.61 1.10 -38.10
N LYS A 198 57.98 2.30 -38.55
CA LYS A 198 58.54 2.58 -39.89
C LYS A 198 59.42 3.81 -39.83
N ASP A 199 60.38 3.82 -40.75
CA ASP A 199 61.28 4.95 -40.96
C ASP A 199 60.52 6.25 -41.27
N GLY A 200 60.85 7.32 -40.55
CA GLY A 200 60.23 8.64 -40.73
C GLY A 200 60.99 9.77 -40.05
N MET A 201 60.69 11.00 -40.44
CA MET A 201 61.25 12.22 -39.83
C MET A 201 60.21 12.90 -38.94
N VAL A 202 60.57 13.18 -37.69
CA VAL A 202 59.68 13.83 -36.73
C VAL A 202 59.54 15.32 -37.10
N THR A 203 58.35 15.73 -37.55
CA THR A 203 58.09 17.13 -37.92
C THR A 203 57.69 18.00 -36.72
N ASN A 204 56.95 17.44 -35.76
CA ASN A 204 56.52 18.13 -34.55
C ASN A 204 56.26 17.11 -33.44
N ILE A 205 56.50 17.48 -32.18
CA ILE A 205 56.25 16.63 -31.01
C ILE A 205 55.43 17.40 -29.96
N LEU A 206 54.33 16.77 -29.51
CA LEU A 206 53.49 17.28 -28.44
C LEU A 206 53.40 16.20 -27.34
N VAL A 207 54.08 16.44 -26.22
CA VAL A 207 54.08 15.50 -25.09
C VAL A 207 52.95 15.89 -24.13
N LEU A 208 51.93 15.04 -24.04
CA LEU A 208 50.81 15.23 -23.10
C LEU A 208 51.12 14.58 -21.74
N ALA A 209 51.84 13.45 -21.73
CA ALA A 209 52.31 12.74 -20.54
C ALA A 209 53.55 11.89 -20.90
N GLY A 210 54.52 11.77 -19.97
CA GLY A 210 55.76 11.01 -20.18
C GLY A 210 56.96 11.87 -20.59
N GLU A 211 58.05 11.22 -21.03
CA GLU A 211 59.29 11.86 -21.44
C GLU A 211 59.56 11.62 -22.94
N ALA A 212 59.82 12.69 -23.69
CA ALA A 212 60.20 12.58 -25.09
C ALA A 212 61.69 12.28 -25.25
N LEU A 213 62.01 11.15 -25.87
CA LEU A 213 63.38 10.74 -26.19
C LEU A 213 63.88 11.23 -27.57
N VAL A 214 63.01 11.89 -28.34
CA VAL A 214 63.31 12.43 -29.69
C VAL A 214 62.82 13.87 -29.82
N LYS A 215 63.44 14.63 -30.72
CA LYS A 215 63.11 16.04 -31.00
C LYS A 215 62.57 16.20 -32.43
N ALA A 216 61.88 17.33 -32.66
CA ALA A 216 61.52 17.73 -34.01
C ALA A 216 62.79 17.88 -34.87
N GLY A 217 62.84 17.18 -36.00
CA GLY A 217 64.01 17.07 -36.87
C GLY A 217 64.73 15.71 -36.81
N ASP A 218 64.44 14.86 -35.81
CA ASP A 218 65.09 13.56 -35.68
C ASP A 218 64.48 12.51 -36.62
N THR A 219 65.31 11.58 -37.09
CA THR A 219 64.89 10.42 -37.89
C THR A 219 64.72 9.22 -36.97
N VAL A 220 63.57 8.55 -37.05
CA VAL A 220 63.21 7.36 -36.27
C VAL A 220 63.07 6.15 -37.21
N GLN A 221 63.31 4.94 -36.68
CA GLN A 221 63.17 3.65 -37.36
C GLN A 221 62.37 2.69 -36.48
#